data_AF-A0A840AFU2-F1
#
_entry.id   AF-A0A840AFU2-F1
#
_cell.length_a   1.000
_cell.length_b   1.000
_cell.length_c   1.000
_cell.angle_alpha   90.00
_cell.angle_beta   90.00
_cell.angle_gamma   90.00
#
_symmetry.space_group_name_H-M   'P 1'
#
loop_
_entity.id
_entity.type
_entity.pdbx_description
1 polymer ?
#
loop_
_entity_poly.entity_id
_entity_poly.type
_entity_poly.pdbx_seq_one_letter_code
_entity_poly.pdbx_strand_id
1 'polypeptide(L)'
;MNVMNVYEPVGDRPTMPIAADPRLSARVSGGSMFTLRKSGARPISFSGRQLGFQSNYRMGTPLWHELNLYQTEDGRFVADIRVFQKGEGARDQFHVAVVDSLDEALAFFEGYDPRMDLTAGFSLDDPDLSPAELIVHAAKLKYEINETVNQYKAVLSAFLHELNG
;
A
#
# COMPACT_ATOMS: atom_id res chain seq x y z
N MET A 1 -59.28 0.57 13.50
CA MET A 1 -58.15 1.35 14.03
C MET A 1 -56.91 0.92 13.28
N ASN A 2 -56.37 1.80 12.42
CA ASN A 2 -55.20 1.54 11.58
C ASN A 2 -53.93 1.85 12.38
N VAL A 3 -53.00 0.89 12.44
CA VAL A 3 -51.61 1.14 12.82
C VAL A 3 -50.82 1.46 11.56
N MET A 4 -50.36 2.70 11.45
CA MET A 4 -49.52 3.20 10.36
C MET A 4 -48.11 2.62 10.45
N ASN A 5 -47.59 2.17 9.31
CA ASN A 5 -46.16 2.15 9.04
C ASN A 5 -45.62 3.58 9.11
N VAL A 6 -44.60 3.82 9.94
CA VAL A 6 -43.74 4.99 9.84
C VAL A 6 -42.35 4.49 9.45
N TYR A 7 -42.05 4.62 8.16
CA TYR A 7 -40.68 4.66 7.65
C TYR A 7 -40.09 6.02 8.04
N GLU A 8 -38.99 6.03 8.80
CA GLU A 8 -38.13 7.21 8.89
C GLU A 8 -37.10 7.18 7.75
N PRO A 9 -36.97 8.27 6.96
CA PRO A 9 -35.90 8.44 5.99
C PRO A 9 -34.77 9.34 6.50
N VAL A 10 -33.54 8.90 6.22
CA VAL A 10 -32.33 9.68 5.83
C VAL A 10 -31.73 10.70 6.82
N GLY A 11 -30.41 10.58 7.05
CA GLY A 11 -29.57 11.68 7.53
C GLY A 11 -28.07 11.40 7.47
N ASP A 12 -27.43 11.87 6.39
CA ASP A 12 -26.01 12.18 6.22
C ASP A 12 -24.94 11.16 6.65
N ARG A 13 -24.60 10.25 5.73
CA ARG A 13 -23.20 9.85 5.57
C ARG A 13 -22.53 10.87 4.66
N PRO A 14 -21.38 11.46 5.03
CA PRO A 14 -20.55 12.10 4.03
C PRO A 14 -20.18 11.04 3.00
N THR A 15 -20.69 11.19 1.77
CA THR A 15 -20.10 10.59 0.58
C THR A 15 -18.68 11.12 0.50
N MET A 16 -17.72 10.35 1.04
CA MET A 16 -16.33 10.58 0.69
C MET A 16 -16.27 10.52 -0.83
N PRO A 17 -15.71 11.54 -1.49
CA PRO A 17 -15.43 11.41 -2.91
C PRO A 17 -14.54 10.17 -3.00
N ILE A 18 -15.04 9.15 -3.68
CA ILE A 18 -14.17 8.26 -4.43
C ILE A 18 -13.46 9.24 -5.34
N ALA A 19 -12.30 9.74 -4.89
CA ALA A 19 -11.31 10.27 -5.78
C ALA A 19 -11.02 9.10 -6.69
N ALA A 20 -11.74 9.07 -7.82
CA ALA A 20 -11.43 8.23 -8.93
C ALA A 20 -9.99 8.60 -9.27
N ASP A 21 -9.07 7.79 -8.77
CA ASP A 21 -7.68 7.88 -9.14
C ASP A 21 -7.66 7.73 -10.67
N PRO A 22 -7.27 8.77 -11.43
CA PRO A 22 -7.42 8.74 -12.87
C PRO A 22 -6.27 7.92 -13.44
N ARG A 23 -6.24 6.59 -13.25
CA ARG A 23 -5.21 5.74 -13.89
C ARG A 23 -5.34 4.22 -13.87
N LEU A 24 -6.52 3.64 -13.67
CA LEU A 24 -6.71 2.22 -13.97
C LEU A 24 -7.96 1.97 -14.80
N SER A 25 -7.84 2.25 -16.10
CA SER A 25 -8.60 1.57 -17.15
C SER A 25 -7.95 1.84 -18.50
N ALA A 26 -7.13 0.90 -18.96
CA ALA A 26 -7.20 0.30 -20.29
C ALA A 26 -5.89 -0.44 -20.59
N ARG A 27 -6.03 -1.70 -21.01
CA ARG A 27 -5.01 -2.36 -21.83
C ARG A 27 -4.85 -1.53 -23.11
N VAL A 28 -3.86 -0.64 -23.15
CA VAL A 28 -3.48 0.11 -24.35
C VAL A 28 -2.09 -0.36 -24.77
N SER A 29 -2.02 -1.06 -25.90
CA SER A 29 -0.77 -1.31 -26.62
C SER A 29 -0.26 0.01 -27.19
N GLY A 30 0.43 0.77 -26.35
CA GLY A 30 1.15 2.00 -26.65
C GLY A 30 1.92 2.40 -25.39
N GLY A 31 3.23 2.65 -25.52
CA GLY A 31 4.09 2.99 -24.37
C GLY A 31 3.49 4.16 -23.59
N SER A 32 3.08 3.89 -22.35
CA SER A 32 2.52 4.90 -21.46
C SER A 32 3.65 5.60 -20.71
N MET A 33 3.53 6.90 -20.51
CA MET A 33 4.47 7.64 -19.67
C MET A 33 4.05 7.52 -18.20
N PHE A 34 4.93 6.98 -17.38
CA PHE A 34 4.75 6.82 -15.94
C PHE A 34 5.59 7.85 -15.18
N THR A 35 5.11 8.24 -14.01
CA THR A 35 5.88 9.02 -13.04
C THR A 35 5.58 8.50 -11.65
N LEU A 36 6.58 7.91 -11.01
CA LEU A 36 6.48 7.26 -9.71
C LEU A 36 7.13 8.12 -8.64
N ARG A 37 6.46 8.27 -7.50
CA ARG A 37 7.04 8.90 -6.31
C ARG A 37 8.10 7.96 -5.73
N LYS A 38 9.15 8.53 -5.12
CA LYS A 38 10.17 7.77 -4.37
C LYS A 38 10.44 8.46 -3.06
N SER A 39 10.19 7.79 -1.95
CA SER A 39 10.35 8.40 -0.63
C SER A 39 11.82 8.71 -0.35
N GLY A 40 12.08 9.92 0.12
CA GLY A 40 13.45 10.42 0.34
C GLY A 40 14.24 10.75 -0.93
N ALA A 41 13.66 10.65 -2.13
CA ALA A 41 14.35 10.92 -3.38
C ALA A 41 13.46 11.65 -4.40
N ARG A 42 14.03 11.99 -5.56
CA ARG A 42 13.26 12.58 -6.65
C ARG A 42 12.35 11.52 -7.29
N PRO A 43 11.14 11.90 -7.75
CA PRO A 43 10.30 11.03 -8.56
C PRO A 43 11.04 10.51 -9.81
N ILE A 44 10.66 9.34 -10.28
CA ILE A 44 11.23 8.70 -11.47
C ILE A 44 10.17 8.72 -12.57
N SER A 45 10.55 9.17 -13.77
CA SER A 45 9.68 9.17 -14.95
C SER A 45 10.27 8.29 -16.05
N PHE A 46 9.43 7.51 -16.72
CA PHE A 46 9.84 6.62 -17.81
C PHE A 46 8.66 6.33 -18.74
N SER A 47 8.96 5.93 -19.98
CA SER A 47 7.99 5.34 -20.91
C SER A 47 8.06 3.82 -20.84
N GLY A 48 6.93 3.14 -20.97
CA GLY A 48 6.90 1.68 -20.94
C GLY A 48 5.51 1.10 -20.82
N ARG A 49 5.43 -0.09 -20.22
CA ARG A 49 4.18 -0.79 -19.93
C ARG A 49 4.19 -1.41 -18.54
N GLN A 50 3.03 -1.52 -17.92
CA GLN A 50 2.87 -2.26 -16.67
C GLN A 50 2.77 -3.76 -16.97
N LEU A 51 3.57 -4.56 -16.27
CA LEU A 51 3.59 -6.02 -16.35
C LEU A 51 2.69 -6.66 -15.30
N GLY A 52 2.63 -6.07 -14.10
CA GLY A 52 1.84 -6.61 -13.00
C GLY A 52 1.41 -5.55 -12.00
N PHE A 53 0.31 -5.84 -11.31
CA PHE A 53 -0.25 -5.07 -10.22
C PHE A 53 -0.87 -6.00 -9.18
N GLN A 54 -0.63 -5.76 -7.90
CA GLN A 54 -1.43 -6.38 -6.84
C GLN A 54 -1.56 -5.46 -5.64
N SER A 55 -2.72 -5.49 -4.98
CA SER A 55 -3.01 -4.71 -3.76
C SER A 55 -3.66 -5.60 -2.71
N ASN A 56 -3.35 -5.37 -1.43
CA ASN A 56 -3.94 -6.11 -0.31
C ASN A 56 -4.80 -5.25 0.62
N TYR A 57 -5.41 -4.19 0.10
CA TYR A 57 -6.31 -3.36 0.88
C TYR A 57 -7.37 -4.21 1.61
N ARG A 58 -7.46 -4.03 2.93
CA ARG A 58 -8.50 -4.61 3.77
C ARG A 58 -9.04 -3.56 4.74
N MET A 59 -10.32 -3.69 5.08
CA MET A 59 -10.93 -2.81 6.07
C MET A 59 -10.34 -3.11 7.45
N GLY A 60 -10.00 -2.06 8.22
CA GLY A 60 -9.44 -2.19 9.57
C GLY A 60 -7.93 -2.41 9.66
N THR A 61 -7.19 -2.54 8.56
CA THR A 61 -5.72 -2.65 8.61
C THR A 61 -5.06 -1.28 8.80
N PRO A 62 -3.97 -1.18 9.59
CA PRO A 62 -3.28 0.09 9.83
C PRO A 62 -2.56 0.61 8.58
N LEU A 63 -2.10 -0.30 7.73
CA LEU A 63 -1.51 -0.01 6.43
C LEU A 63 -1.87 -1.10 5.42
N TRP A 64 -1.59 -0.84 4.14
CA TRP A 64 -1.64 -1.83 3.08
C TRP A 64 -0.55 -1.56 2.03
N HIS A 65 -0.27 -2.55 1.20
CA HIS A 65 0.76 -2.52 0.18
C HIS A 65 0.16 -2.65 -1.21
N GLU A 66 0.79 -1.96 -2.16
CA GLU A 66 0.60 -2.18 -3.59
C GLU A 66 1.94 -2.53 -4.24
N LEU A 67 1.94 -3.60 -5.04
CA LEU A 67 3.10 -4.04 -5.82
C LEU A 67 2.84 -3.73 -7.29
N ASN A 68 3.78 -3.05 -7.93
CA ASN A 68 3.71 -2.69 -9.34
C ASN A 68 5.03 -3.06 -10.03
N LEU A 69 4.94 -3.78 -11.15
CA LEU A 69 6.10 -4.06 -12.00
C LEU A 69 5.87 -3.47 -13.38
N TYR A 70 6.87 -2.77 -13.90
CA TYR A 70 6.87 -2.17 -15.23
C TYR A 70 8.06 -2.63 -16.04
N GLN A 71 7.90 -2.65 -17.37
CA GLN A 71 8.99 -2.76 -18.33
C GLN A 71 9.09 -1.45 -19.10
N THR A 72 10.26 -0.83 -19.09
CA THR A 72 10.53 0.41 -19.82
C THR A 72 10.72 0.15 -21.31
N GLU A 73 10.63 1.20 -22.13
CA GLU A 73 10.91 1.09 -23.58
C GLU A 73 12.38 0.75 -23.88
N ASP A 74 13.31 1.07 -22.98
CA ASP A 74 14.72 0.69 -23.09
C ASP A 74 15.05 -0.70 -22.54
N GLY A 75 14.03 -1.50 -22.18
CA GLY A 75 14.15 -2.90 -21.80
C GLY A 75 14.46 -3.16 -20.33
N ARG A 76 14.66 -2.12 -19.52
CA ARG A 76 14.82 -2.21 -18.06
C ARG A 76 13.49 -2.49 -17.36
N PHE A 77 13.58 -2.79 -16.08
CA PHE A 77 12.43 -3.03 -15.22
C PHE A 77 12.35 -1.98 -14.12
N VAL A 78 11.12 -1.61 -13.76
CA VAL A 78 10.86 -0.73 -12.61
C VAL A 78 9.96 -1.49 -11.65
N ALA A 79 10.46 -1.75 -10.45
CA ALA A 79 9.71 -2.35 -9.35
C ALA A 79 9.32 -1.26 -8.35
N ASP A 80 8.04 -1.24 -7.97
CA ASP A 80 7.45 -0.20 -7.12
C ASP A 80 6.57 -0.85 -6.03
N ILE A 81 6.95 -0.61 -4.78
CA ILE A 81 6.20 -0.98 -3.58
C ILE A 81 5.67 0.31 -2.96
N ARG A 82 4.34 0.43 -2.92
CA ARG A 82 3.66 1.56 -2.27
C ARG A 82 3.08 1.08 -0.96
N VAL A 83 3.29 1.86 0.09
CA VAL A 83 2.75 1.60 1.42
C VAL A 83 1.84 2.75 1.77
N PHE A 84 0.58 2.45 1.98
CA PHE A 84 -0.41 3.44 2.37
C PHE A 84 -0.83 3.22 3.81
N GLN A 85 -0.92 4.31 4.56
CA GLN A 85 -1.19 4.25 6.00
C GLN A 85 -2.54 4.92 6.33
N LYS A 86 -3.28 4.34 7.28
CA LYS A 86 -4.49 4.95 7.83
C LYS A 86 -4.15 5.71 9.11
N GLY A 87 -4.14 7.03 9.05
CA GLY A 87 -3.94 7.88 10.22
C GLY A 87 -3.81 9.35 9.86
N GLU A 88 -4.25 10.24 10.75
CA GLU A 88 -4.02 11.67 10.58
C GLU A 88 -2.52 11.97 10.65
N GLY A 89 -1.99 12.66 9.65
CA GLY A 89 -0.55 12.96 9.54
C GLY A 89 0.34 11.78 9.12
N ALA A 90 -0.23 10.60 8.89
CA ALA A 90 0.49 9.45 8.36
C ALA A 90 1.01 9.74 6.94
N ARG A 91 2.20 9.23 6.62
CA ARG A 91 2.86 9.49 5.33
C ARG A 91 3.06 8.18 4.58
N ASP A 92 2.40 8.09 3.44
CA ASP A 92 2.62 7.01 2.48
C ASP A 92 4.11 6.90 2.11
N GLN A 93 4.58 5.67 2.00
CA GLN A 93 5.94 5.35 1.59
C GLN A 93 5.93 4.77 0.18
N PHE A 94 7.00 5.05 -0.56
CA PHE A 94 7.13 4.70 -1.98
C PHE A 94 8.55 4.22 -2.22
N HIS A 95 8.70 2.92 -2.42
CA HIS A 95 9.97 2.26 -2.62
C HIS A 95 10.09 1.84 -4.08
N VAL A 96 11.03 2.44 -4.80
CA VAL A 96 11.19 2.23 -6.23
C VAL A 96 12.63 1.83 -6.57
N ALA A 97 12.76 0.73 -7.30
CA ALA A 97 13.99 0.25 -7.91
C ALA A 97 13.89 0.23 -9.43
N VAL A 98 14.95 0.69 -10.10
CA VAL A 98 15.13 0.53 -11.55
C VAL A 98 16.30 -0.43 -11.72
N VAL A 99 16.06 -1.51 -12.45
CA VAL A 99 16.98 -2.65 -12.54
C VAL A 99 17.02 -3.18 -13.97
N ASP A 100 18.07 -3.93 -14.30
CA ASP A 100 18.33 -4.33 -15.69
C ASP A 100 17.70 -5.68 -16.05
N SER A 101 17.26 -6.45 -15.05
CA SER A 101 16.68 -7.78 -15.24
C SER A 101 15.38 -7.99 -14.45
N LEU A 102 14.54 -8.90 -14.94
CA LEU A 102 13.33 -9.31 -14.23
C LEU A 102 13.69 -9.95 -12.88
N ASP A 103 14.74 -10.78 -12.83
CA ASP A 103 15.18 -11.45 -11.61
C ASP A 103 15.57 -10.44 -10.51
N GLU A 104 16.25 -9.35 -10.86
CA GLU A 104 16.54 -8.27 -9.90
C GLU A 104 15.28 -7.56 -9.42
N ALA A 105 14.28 -7.40 -10.29
CA ALA A 105 13.00 -6.79 -9.92
C ALA A 105 12.23 -7.70 -8.94
N LEU A 106 12.25 -9.01 -9.17
CA LEU A 106 11.65 -9.99 -8.26
C LEU A 106 12.39 -10.02 -6.92
N ALA A 107 13.73 -10.03 -6.94
CA ALA A 107 14.56 -9.98 -5.74
C ALA A 107 14.30 -8.71 -4.90
N PHE A 108 13.98 -7.59 -5.54
CA PHE A 108 13.57 -6.37 -4.83
C PHE A 108 12.26 -6.56 -4.04
N PHE A 109 11.25 -7.21 -4.62
CA PHE A 109 10.01 -7.51 -3.91
C PHE A 109 10.22 -8.53 -2.78
N GLU A 110 11.01 -9.57 -3.03
CA GLU A 110 11.27 -10.62 -2.04
C GLU A 110 12.15 -10.14 -0.87
N GLY A 111 13.09 -9.24 -1.16
CA GLY A 111 14.02 -8.67 -0.17
C GLY A 111 13.45 -7.51 0.65
N TYR A 112 12.27 -7.02 0.31
CA TYR A 112 11.64 -5.92 1.03
C TYR A 112 11.16 -6.35 2.43
N ASP A 113 11.47 -5.52 3.43
CA ASP A 113 11.07 -5.71 4.81
C ASP A 113 9.93 -4.76 5.20
N PRO A 114 8.67 -5.25 5.27
CA PRO A 114 7.50 -4.41 5.55
C PRO A 114 7.48 -3.86 6.99
N ARG A 115 8.36 -4.36 7.88
CA ARG A 115 8.49 -3.87 9.25
C ARG A 115 9.02 -2.44 9.32
N MET A 116 9.82 -2.04 8.33
CA MET A 116 10.50 -0.74 8.29
C MET A 116 9.54 0.42 8.07
N ASP A 117 8.35 0.15 7.52
CA ASP A 117 7.33 1.17 7.23
C ASP A 117 6.26 1.29 8.32
N LEU A 118 6.39 0.52 9.42
CA LEU A 118 5.53 0.68 10.59
C LEU A 118 6.03 1.82 11.46
N THR A 119 5.12 2.72 11.83
CA THR A 119 5.38 3.76 12.82
C THR A 119 4.73 3.37 14.14
N ALA A 120 5.47 3.46 15.24
CA ALA A 120 4.90 3.26 16.56
C ALA A 120 3.86 4.35 16.84
N GLY A 121 2.64 3.96 17.19
CA GLY A 121 1.56 4.89 17.54
C GLY A 121 1.68 5.53 18.94
N PHE A 122 2.89 5.61 19.48
CA PHE A 122 3.21 6.17 20.79
C PHE A 122 4.62 6.76 20.79
N SER A 123 4.87 7.74 21.66
CA SER A 123 6.21 8.30 21.88
C SER A 123 6.84 7.65 23.12
N LEU A 124 8.11 7.25 23.03
CA LEU A 124 8.87 6.78 24.19
C LEU A 124 9.26 7.94 25.13
N ASP A 125 9.24 9.16 24.63
CA ASP A 125 9.57 10.37 25.39
C ASP A 125 8.34 10.98 26.08
N ASP A 126 7.17 10.34 25.98
CA ASP A 126 5.95 10.78 26.65
C ASP A 126 6.06 10.54 28.16
N PRO A 127 6.16 11.58 29.01
CA PRO A 127 6.32 11.43 30.45
C PRO A 127 5.06 10.90 31.14
N ASP A 128 3.90 10.94 30.47
CA ASP A 128 2.62 10.51 31.03
C ASP A 128 2.36 9.01 30.79
N LEU A 129 3.21 8.32 30.01
CA LEU A 129 3.04 6.90 29.73
C LEU A 129 3.42 6.04 30.95
N SER A 130 2.42 5.40 31.56
CA SER A 130 2.67 4.45 32.64
C SER A 130 3.33 3.15 32.14
N PRO A 131 4.01 2.39 33.02
CA PRO A 131 4.57 1.09 32.64
C PRO A 131 3.53 0.10 32.12
N ALA A 132 2.28 0.14 32.62
CA ALA A 132 1.21 -0.72 32.15
C ALA A 132 0.79 -0.36 30.72
N GLU A 133 0.68 0.94 30.42
CA GLU A 133 0.38 1.42 29.07
C GLU A 133 1.49 1.09 28.07
N LEU A 134 2.77 1.22 28.48
CA LEU A 134 3.91 0.78 27.67
C LEU A 134 3.80 -0.69 27.25
N ILE A 135 3.41 -1.58 28.17
CA ILE A 135 3.22 -3.01 27.88
C ILE A 135 2.10 -3.21 26.86
N VAL A 136 0.98 -2.48 27.00
CA VAL A 136 -0.15 -2.54 26.06
C VAL A 136 0.27 -2.05 24.67
N HIS A 137 0.98 -0.92 24.60
CA HIS A 137 1.50 -0.38 23.34
C HIS A 137 2.50 -1.33 22.67
N ALA A 138 3.41 -1.94 23.43
CA ALA A 138 4.35 -2.93 22.92
C ALA A 138 3.63 -4.18 22.39
N ALA A 139 2.60 -4.66 23.10
CA ALA A 139 1.78 -5.78 22.64
C ALA A 139 1.04 -5.46 21.34
N LYS A 140 0.47 -4.25 21.23
CA LYS A 140 -0.18 -3.76 20.01
C LYS A 140 0.80 -3.69 18.83
N LEU A 141 1.97 -3.06 19.03
CA LEU A 141 2.99 -2.96 17.98
C LEU A 141 3.47 -4.34 17.51
N LYS A 142 3.66 -5.28 18.43
CA LYS A 142 4.01 -6.67 18.08
C LYS A 142 2.94 -7.34 17.21
N TYR A 143 1.66 -7.11 17.52
CA TYR A 143 0.55 -7.61 16.70
C TYR A 143 0.57 -6.97 15.30
N GLU A 144 0.72 -5.64 15.22
CA GLU A 144 0.78 -4.90 13.95
C GLU A 144 1.95 -5.36 13.07
N ILE A 145 3.12 -5.60 13.65
CA ILE A 145 4.29 -6.15 12.95
C ILE A 145 3.95 -7.50 12.31
N ASN A 146 3.39 -8.44 13.09
CA ASN A 146 3.07 -9.76 12.58
C ASN A 146 2.02 -9.72 11.47
N GLU A 147 0.98 -8.91 11.66
CA GLU A 147 -0.09 -8.75 10.68
C GLU A 147 0.45 -8.14 9.38
N THR A 148 1.22 -7.07 9.46
CA THR A 148 1.86 -6.42 8.30
C THR A 148 2.76 -7.38 7.52
N VAL A 149 3.60 -8.17 8.22
CA VAL A 149 4.46 -9.17 7.57
C VAL A 149 3.64 -10.24 6.86
N ASN A 150 2.59 -10.75 7.50
CA ASN A 150 1.72 -11.78 6.91
C ASN A 150 0.95 -11.24 5.70
N GLN A 151 0.44 -10.01 5.78
CA GLN A 151 -0.26 -9.36 4.67
C GLN A 151 0.67 -9.10 3.48
N TYR A 152 1.91 -8.67 3.73
CA TYR A 152 2.89 -8.49 2.67
C TYR A 152 3.23 -9.82 1.98
N LYS A 153 3.46 -10.89 2.76
CA LYS A 153 3.69 -12.22 2.17
C LYS A 153 2.52 -12.68 1.31
N ALA A 154 1.29 -12.47 1.77
CA ALA A 154 0.10 -12.84 1.01
C ALA A 154 -0.03 -12.06 -0.32
N VAL A 155 0.22 -10.75 -0.31
CA VAL A 155 0.16 -9.93 -1.53
C VAL A 155 1.28 -10.28 -2.50
N LEU A 156 2.49 -10.54 -1.98
CA LEU A 156 3.62 -10.97 -2.78
C LEU A 156 3.36 -12.32 -3.44
N SER A 157 2.86 -13.31 -2.69
CA SER A 157 2.51 -14.62 -3.27
C SER A 157 1.47 -14.51 -4.38
N ALA A 158 0.43 -13.68 -4.18
CA ALA A 158 -0.59 -13.45 -5.21
C ALA A 158 0.00 -12.76 -6.44
N PHE A 159 0.85 -11.76 -6.24
CA PHE A 159 1.53 -11.02 -7.31
C PHE A 159 2.46 -11.92 -8.13
N LEU A 160 3.30 -12.72 -7.49
CA LEU A 160 4.20 -13.66 -8.16
C LEU A 160 3.43 -14.78 -8.89
N HIS A 161 2.30 -15.21 -8.34
CA HIS A 161 1.45 -16.19 -9.02
C HIS A 161 0.87 -15.61 -10.31
N GLU A 162 0.39 -14.36 -10.29
CA GLU A 162 -0.16 -13.67 -11.45
C GLU A 162 0.88 -13.39 -12.54
N LEU A 163 2.14 -13.09 -12.16
CA LEU A 163 3.22 -12.88 -13.12
C LEU A 163 3.66 -14.16 -13.86
N ASN A 164 3.42 -15.33 -13.26
CA ASN A 164 3.80 -16.63 -13.83
C ASN A 164 2.66 -17.31 -14.63
N GLY A 165 1.44 -16.77 -14.59
CA GLY A 165 0.26 -17.30 -15.28
C GLY A 165 0.02 -16.64 -16.64
#